data_AF-A0A084SMA8-F1
#
_entry.id   AF-A0A084SMA8-F1
#
_cell.length_a   1.000
_cell.length_b   1.000
_cell.length_c   1.000
_cell.angle_alpha   90.00
_cell.angle_beta   90.00
_cell.angle_gamma   90.00
#
_symmetry.space_group_name_H-M   'P 1'
#
loop_
_entity.id
_entity.type
_entity.pdbx_description
1 polymer ?
#
loop_
_entity_poly.entity_id
_entity_poly.type
_entity_poly.pdbx_seq_one_letter_code
_entity_poly.pdbx_strand_id
1 'polypeptide(L)' 'GAHVLFLPPYSPDLNPIELLWKKLKELLKSMEARTRQALDDAIARAMDLITHDDIVGWFRHCGYKI' A
#
# COMPACT_ATOMS: atom_id res chain seq x y z
N GLY A 1 5.15 10.41 21.32
CA GLY A 1 4.32 9.19 21.48
C GLY A 1 3.48 8.98 20.23
N ALA A 2 2.57 8.00 20.23
CA ALA A 2 1.64 7.75 19.13
C ALA A 2 0.21 7.56 19.67
N HIS A 3 -0.79 7.81 18.83
CA HIS A 3 -2.21 7.60 19.16
C HIS A 3 -2.77 6.45 18.31
N VAL A 4 -3.57 5.59 18.95
CA VAL A 4 -4.29 4.51 18.26
C VAL A 4 -5.60 5.07 17.72
N LEU A 5 -5.83 4.89 16.41
CA LEU A 5 -7.09 5.23 15.75
C LEU A 5 -7.90 3.95 15.57
N PHE A 6 -9.10 3.90 16.16
CA PHE A 6 -10.01 2.78 16.01
C PHE A 6 -10.86 2.94 14.75
N LEU A 7 -10.86 1.92 13.90
CA LEU A 7 -11.75 1.83 12.74
C LEU A 7 -12.98 0.98 13.08
N PRO A 8 -14.17 1.30 12.54
CA PRO A 8 -15.32 0.41 12.64
C PRO A 8 -15.00 -0.97 12.05
N PRO A 9 -15.60 -2.05 12.58
CA PRO A 9 -15.44 -3.38 12.03
C PRO A 9 -15.73 -3.43 10.52
N TYR A 10 -14.98 -4.27 9.79
CA TYR A 10 -15.15 -4.50 8.35
C TYR A 10 -15.14 -3.22 7.49
N SER A 11 -14.35 -2.21 7.87
CA SER A 11 -14.21 -0.95 7.13
C SER A 11 -12.84 -0.84 6.43
N PRO A 12 -12.49 -1.72 5.48
CA PRO A 12 -11.22 -1.66 4.77
C PRO A 12 -11.07 -0.37 3.95
N ASP A 13 -12.19 0.23 3.52
CA ASP A 13 -12.21 1.49 2.77
C ASP A 13 -11.69 2.68 3.57
N LEU A 14 -11.63 2.56 4.90
CA LEU A 14 -11.08 3.58 5.80
C LEU A 14 -9.60 3.33 6.13
N ASN A 15 -8.98 2.27 5.60
CA ASN A 15 -7.60 1.91 5.93
C ASN A 15 -6.67 2.12 4.72
N PRO A 16 -5.84 3.19 4.69
CA PRO A 16 -5.03 3.54 3.52
C PRO A 16 -4.02 2.45 3.11
N ILE A 17 -3.62 1.57 4.05
CA ILE A 17 -2.68 0.48 3.75
C ILE A 17 -3.29 -0.54 2.78
N GLU A 18 -4.61 -0.66 2.71
CA GLU A 18 -5.28 -1.56 1.76
C GLU A 18 -5.05 -1.10 0.31
N LEU A 19 -5.03 0.22 0.07
CA LEU A 19 -4.73 0.80 -1.25
C LEU A 19 -3.26 0.59 -1.63
N LEU A 20 -2.35 0.68 -0.65
CA LEU A 20 -0.95 0.31 -0.84
C LEU A 20 -0.82 -1.15 -1.26
N TRP A 21 -1.47 -2.08 -0.53
CA TRP A 21 -1.43 -3.49 -0.86
C TRP A 21 -2.02 -3.80 -2.23
N LYS A 22 -3.08 -3.10 -2.63
CA LYS A 22 -3.66 -3.22 -3.97
C LYS A 22 -2.63 -2.87 -5.05
N LYS A 23 -2.03 -1.66 -4.99
CA LYS A 23 -1.04 -1.21 -5.97
C LYS A 23 0.20 -2.10 -5.96
N LEU A 24 0.70 -2.47 -4.79
CA LEU A 24 1.86 -3.34 -4.66
C LEU A 24 1.63 -4.72 -5.30
N LYS A 25 0.47 -5.35 -5.06
CA LYS A 25 0.12 -6.64 -5.67
C LYS A 25 -0.01 -6.54 -7.19
N GLU A 26 -0.56 -5.44 -7.70
CA GLU A 26 -0.64 -5.19 -9.15
C GLU A 26 0.76 -5.08 -9.78
N LEU A 27 1.69 -4.36 -9.14
CA LEU A 27 3.09 -4.25 -9.57
C LEU A 27 3.82 -5.59 -9.50
N LEU A 28 3.67 -6.34 -8.40
CA LEU A 28 4.31 -7.66 -8.28
C LEU A 28 3.78 -8.66 -9.30
N LYS A 29 2.48 -8.58 -9.63
CA LYS A 29 1.87 -9.43 -10.64
C LYS A 29 2.48 -9.18 -12.03
N SER A 30 2.82 -7.94 -12.37
CA SER A 30 3.44 -7.62 -13.67
C SER A 30 4.92 -8.00 -13.74
N MET A 31 5.60 -8.15 -12.59
CA MET A 31 7.03 -8.51 -12.53
C MET A 31 7.29 -10.03 -12.62
N GLU A 32 6.26 -10.86 -12.42
CA GLU A 32 6.31 -12.31 -12.61
C GLU A 32 7.45 -13.07 -11.89
N ALA A 33 7.86 -12.64 -10.70
CA ALA A 33 8.88 -13.33 -9.91
C ALA A 33 8.51 -14.81 -9.63
N ARG A 34 9.49 -15.72 -9.74
CA ARG A 34 9.32 -17.18 -9.55
C ARG A 34 10.26 -17.79 -8.51
N THR A 35 11.11 -16.98 -7.89
CA THR A 35 12.01 -17.40 -6.81
C THR A 35 11.87 -16.45 -5.64
N ARG A 36 12.30 -16.87 -4.45
CA ARG A 36 12.26 -16.02 -3.25
C ARG A 36 13.10 -14.76 -3.43
N GLN A 37 14.34 -14.90 -3.90
CA GLN A 37 15.22 -13.77 -4.17
C GLN A 37 14.60 -12.79 -5.17
N ALA A 38 14.05 -13.30 -6.29
CA ALA A 38 13.41 -12.44 -7.28
C ALA A 38 12.16 -11.75 -6.74
N LEU A 39 11.43 -12.37 -5.81
CA LEU A 39 10.29 -11.76 -5.14
C LEU A 39 10.75 -10.64 -4.20
N ASP A 40 11.79 -10.86 -3.40
CA ASP A 40 12.33 -9.84 -2.49
C ASP A 40 12.83 -8.61 -3.30
N ASP A 41 13.53 -8.84 -4.42
CA ASP A 41 13.98 -7.77 -5.35
C ASP A 41 12.80 -7.08 -6.06
N ALA A 42 11.73 -7.82 -6.37
CA ALA A 42 10.52 -7.26 -6.96
C ALA A 42 9.75 -6.39 -5.96
N ILE A 43 9.69 -6.79 -4.69
CA ILE A 43 9.08 -5.99 -3.62
C ILE A 43 9.83 -4.66 -3.46
N ALA A 44 11.16 -4.69 -3.39
CA ALA A 44 11.97 -3.48 -3.30
C ALA A 44 11.68 -2.52 -4.47
N ARG A 45 11.75 -3.01 -5.71
CA ARG A 45 11.45 -2.21 -6.91
C ARG A 45 10.02 -1.69 -6.94
N ALA A 46 9.05 -2.50 -6.52
CA ALA A 46 7.65 -2.10 -6.50
C ALA A 46 7.38 -1.02 -5.45
N MET A 47 8.07 -1.05 -4.32
CA MET A 47 8.04 0.02 -3.32
C MET A 47 8.62 1.33 -3.86
N ASP A 48 9.70 1.29 -4.64
CA ASP A 48 10.29 2.48 -5.28
C ASP A 48 9.36 3.15 -6.30
N LEU A 49 8.38 2.41 -6.84
CA LEU A 49 7.36 2.91 -7.77
C LEU A 49 6.15 3.54 -7.07
N ILE A 50 6.05 3.43 -5.75
CA ILE A 50 5.01 4.08 -4.96
C ILE A 50 5.48 5.49 -4.62
N THR A 51 4.75 6.48 -5.11
CA THR A 51 5.11 7.90 -4.96
C THR A 51 4.51 8.50 -3.69
N HIS A 52 5.04 9.65 -3.29
CA HIS A 52 4.43 10.45 -2.23
C HIS A 52 2.98 10.85 -2.56
N ASP A 53 2.71 11.19 -3.83
CA ASP A 53 1.37 11.58 -4.28
C ASP A 53 0.36 10.43 -4.18
N ASP A 54 0.81 9.19 -4.46
CA ASP A 54 -0.02 7.99 -4.23
C ASP A 54 -0.44 7.90 -2.76
N ILE A 55 0.54 7.99 -1.84
CA ILE A 55 0.31 7.89 -0.40
C ILE A 55 -0.66 8.98 0.04
N VAL A 56 -0.39 10.24 -0.35
CA VAL A 56 -1.25 11.36 0.02
C VAL A 56 -2.67 11.18 -0.54
N GLY A 57 -2.78 10.72 -1.79
CA GLY A 57 -4.04 10.39 -2.43
C GLY A 57 -4.84 9.33 -1.68
N TRP A 58 -4.18 8.27 -1.18
CA TRP A 58 -4.83 7.20 -0.43
C TRP A 58 -5.37 7.65 0.93
N PHE A 59 -4.59 8.43 1.67
CA PHE A 59 -5.07 9.01 2.93
C PHE A 59 -6.28 9.92 2.71
N ARG A 60 -6.24 10.79 1.68
CA ARG A 60 -7.39 11.63 1.32
C ARG A 60 -8.60 10.81 0.88
N HIS A 61 -8.39 9.74 0.12
CA HIS A 61 -9.44 8.82 -0.30
C HIS A 61 -10.16 8.17 0.88
N CYS A 62 -9.42 7.78 1.92
CA CYS A 62 -9.98 7.24 3.17
C CYS A 62 -10.56 8.30 4.12
N GLY A 63 -10.58 9.59 3.72
CA GLY A 63 -11.17 10.68 4.50
C GLY A 63 -10.23 11.34 5.52
N TYR A 64 -8.93 11.02 5.51
CA TYR A 64 -7.96 11.67 6.39
C TYR A 64 -7.56 13.05 5.85
N LYS A 65 -7.44 14.02 6.77
CA LYS A 65 -6.93 15.36 6.48
C LYS A 65 -5.42 15.38 6.76
N ILE A 66 -4.63 15.36 5.70
CA ILE A 66 -3.16 15.43 5.71
C ILE A 66 -2.64 16.47 4.73
#